data_AF-A0A1Y4G310-F1
#
_entry.id   AF-A0A1Y4G310-F1
#
_cell.length_a   1.000
_cell.length_b   1.000
_cell.length_c   1.000
_cell.angle_alpha   90.00
_cell.angle_beta   90.00
_cell.angle_gamma   90.00
#
_symmetry.space_group_name_H-M   'P 1'
#
loop_
_entity.id
_entity.type
_entity.pdbx_description
1 polymer ?
#
loop_
_entity_poly.entity_id
_entity_poly.type
_entity_poly.pdbx_seq_one_letter_code
_entity_poly.pdbx_strand_id
1 'polypeptide(L)'
;MLFNPQRNDYVDTGGPVRYLDDAGLKRPLVAPRQQMALMAAFVLVAAVIGGLLLYSVLGAVSGNAERAQASVEENLARDVSYDLPVLTSLATLDDNAIRQSFADAGYSTVDLSTQEEFPSGGFELAKLPSDVSTVDAGLMYAQGIAQLSAADAARLLKGSWTLTVDRSETLNMNVRYADFSSGSVDAAVQAAVAAEGFDPATVQEDGQGVDEVGNTFMAGTVGIGDATYTWRVSAIALSEVYDISGLPDSAVYVGIRLTA
;
A
#
# COMPACT_ATOMS: atom_id res chain seq x y z
N MET A 1 -24.89 -34.75 50.28
CA MET A 1 -25.27 -36.09 50.79
C MET A 1 -26.60 -36.47 50.16
N LEU A 2 -26.71 -37.68 49.62
CA LEU A 2 -27.93 -38.52 49.45
C LEU A 2 -27.81 -39.41 48.21
N PHE A 3 -26.76 -40.24 48.14
CA PHE A 3 -26.85 -41.50 47.39
C PHE A 3 -27.43 -42.52 48.35
N ASN A 4 -28.75 -42.69 48.32
CA ASN A 4 -29.40 -43.79 49.03
C ASN A 4 -29.09 -45.06 48.22
N PRO A 5 -28.55 -46.14 48.83
CA PRO A 5 -28.30 -47.37 48.10
C PRO A 5 -29.63 -47.97 47.66
N GLN A 6 -29.92 -47.96 46.36
CA GLN A 6 -31.07 -48.65 45.80
C GLN A 6 -30.82 -50.15 45.89
N ARG A 7 -31.68 -50.86 46.61
CA ARG A 7 -31.76 -52.33 46.55
C ARG A 7 -32.23 -52.72 45.15
N ASN A 8 -31.62 -53.77 44.58
CA ASN A 8 -32.12 -54.41 43.36
C ASN A 8 -33.44 -55.10 43.69
N ASP A 9 -34.56 -54.41 43.47
CA ASP A 9 -35.89 -54.99 43.59
C ASP A 9 -36.21 -55.82 42.33
N TYR A 10 -36.82 -56.99 42.53
CA TYR A 10 -37.18 -57.95 41.48
C TYR A 10 -38.70 -57.92 41.27
N VAL A 11 -39.14 -58.13 40.03
CA VAL A 11 -40.58 -58.17 39.69
C VAL A 11 -41.04 -59.62 39.61
N ASP A 12 -41.94 -60.03 40.52
CA ASP A 12 -42.54 -61.37 40.49
C ASP A 12 -43.64 -61.43 39.41
N THR A 13 -43.33 -62.09 38.29
CA THR A 13 -44.24 -62.28 37.14
C THR A 13 -44.96 -63.63 37.15
N GLY A 14 -45.00 -64.30 38.31
CA GLY A 14 -45.76 -65.54 38.50
C GLY A 14 -45.15 -66.80 37.85
N GLY A 15 -43.91 -66.73 37.38
CA GLY A 15 -43.13 -67.86 36.87
C GLY A 15 -41.84 -68.11 37.67
N PRO A 16 -41.12 -69.22 37.44
CA PRO A 16 -39.95 -69.63 38.24
C PRO A 16 -38.69 -68.77 38.04
N VAL A 17 -38.72 -67.78 37.13
CA VAL A 17 -37.60 -66.89 36.84
C VAL A 17 -37.97 -65.47 37.23
N ARG A 18 -37.15 -64.84 38.09
CA ARG A 18 -37.31 -63.46 38.53
C ARG A 18 -36.52 -62.51 37.64
N TYR A 19 -37.20 -61.53 37.05
CA TYR A 19 -36.57 -60.50 36.24
C TYR A 19 -36.17 -59.31 37.11
N LEU A 20 -35.03 -58.69 36.80
CA LEU A 20 -34.60 -57.43 37.39
C LEU A 20 -35.57 -56.32 36.95
N ASP A 21 -35.94 -55.44 37.88
CA ASP A 21 -36.86 -54.33 37.61
C ASP A 21 -36.28 -53.38 36.54
N ASP A 22 -36.96 -53.31 35.38
CA ASP A 22 -36.57 -52.49 34.23
C ASP A 22 -37.15 -51.07 34.29
N ALA A 23 -37.95 -50.74 35.32
CA ALA A 23 -38.59 -49.44 35.47
C ALA A 23 -37.59 -48.29 35.59
N GLY A 24 -36.40 -48.55 36.14
CA GLY A 24 -35.30 -47.58 36.21
C GLY A 24 -34.74 -47.18 34.84
N LEU A 25 -34.80 -48.07 33.84
CA LEU A 25 -34.30 -47.85 32.48
C LEU A 25 -35.32 -47.11 31.58
N LYS A 26 -36.60 -47.08 31.98
CA LYS A 26 -37.69 -46.43 31.22
C LYS A 26 -37.95 -44.98 31.65
N ARG A 27 -37.09 -44.38 32.47
CA ARG A 27 -37.23 -42.96 32.85
C ARG A 27 -37.16 -42.09 31.58
N PRO A 28 -38.21 -41.34 31.23
CA PRO A 28 -38.20 -40.54 30.01
C PRO A 28 -37.10 -39.48 30.10
N LEU A 29 -36.18 -39.47 29.13
CA LEU A 29 -35.12 -38.45 28.97
C LEU A 29 -35.69 -37.12 28.47
N VAL A 30 -36.86 -36.71 28.98
CA VAL A 30 -37.46 -35.42 28.65
C VAL A 30 -36.99 -34.45 29.72
N ALA A 31 -36.11 -33.53 29.33
CA ALA A 31 -35.63 -32.48 30.23
C ALA A 31 -36.84 -31.74 30.85
N PRO A 32 -36.83 -31.48 32.18
CA PRO A 32 -37.95 -30.82 32.84
C PRO A 32 -38.17 -29.45 32.21
N ARG A 33 -39.44 -29.12 31.90
CA ARG A 33 -39.82 -27.94 31.10
C ARG A 33 -39.19 -26.63 31.57
N GLN A 34 -38.96 -26.49 32.88
CA GLN A 34 -38.30 -25.32 33.47
C GLN A 34 -36.82 -25.20 33.06
N GLN A 35 -36.08 -26.31 32.95
CA GLN A 35 -34.68 -26.31 32.51
C GLN A 35 -34.57 -26.01 31.01
N MET A 36 -35.49 -26.51 30.19
CA MET A 36 -35.53 -26.16 28.76
C MET A 36 -35.85 -24.67 28.55
N ALA A 37 -36.76 -24.10 29.34
CA ALA A 37 -37.05 -22.67 29.30
C ALA A 37 -35.81 -21.83 29.69
N LEU A 38 -35.06 -22.25 30.70
CA LEU A 38 -33.82 -21.59 31.14
C LEU A 38 -32.72 -21.65 30.07
N MET A 39 -32.53 -22.83 29.45
CA MET A 39 -31.62 -23.02 28.32
C MET A 39 -32.00 -22.11 27.13
N ALA A 40 -33.28 -22.05 26.77
CA ALA A 40 -33.76 -21.19 25.70
C ALA A 40 -33.51 -19.70 26.01
N ALA A 41 -33.75 -19.27 27.24
CA ALA A 41 -33.46 -17.91 27.69
C ALA A 41 -31.95 -17.59 27.58
N PHE A 42 -31.10 -18.53 28.00
CA PHE A 42 -29.65 -18.35 27.92
C PHE A 42 -29.14 -18.24 26.48
N VAL A 43 -29.64 -19.09 25.58
CA VAL A 43 -29.32 -19.03 24.15
C VAL A 43 -29.78 -17.71 23.53
N LEU A 44 -30.96 -17.21 23.91
CA LEU A 44 -31.46 -15.90 23.46
C LEU A 44 -30.55 -14.76 23.92
N VAL A 45 -30.17 -14.74 25.21
CA VAL A 45 -29.27 -13.72 25.74
C VAL A 45 -27.91 -13.77 25.05
N ALA A 46 -27.36 -14.97 24.84
CA ALA A 46 -26.10 -15.14 24.13
C ALA A 46 -26.19 -14.65 22.67
N ALA A 47 -27.30 -14.92 21.97
CA ALA A 47 -27.51 -14.44 20.61
C ALA A 47 -27.63 -12.91 20.54
N VAL A 48 -28.28 -12.27 21.52
CA VAL A 48 -28.38 -10.81 21.61
C VAL A 48 -27.00 -10.20 21.86
N ILE A 49 -26.23 -10.73 22.81
CA ILE A 49 -24.87 -10.26 23.09
C ILE A 49 -23.97 -10.45 21.87
N GLY A 50 -24.03 -11.61 21.21
CA GLY A 50 -23.29 -11.88 19.98
C GLY A 50 -23.66 -10.91 18.85
N GLY A 51 -24.95 -10.61 18.68
CA GLY A 51 -25.43 -9.63 17.70
C GLY A 51 -24.96 -8.20 17.99
N LEU A 52 -24.96 -7.79 19.26
CA LEU A 52 -24.47 -6.48 19.68
C LEU A 52 -22.95 -6.34 19.48
N LEU A 53 -22.19 -7.38 19.81
CA LEU A 53 -20.75 -7.40 19.55
C LEU A 53 -20.44 -7.35 18.06
N LEU A 54 -21.12 -8.18 17.25
CA LEU A 54 -20.94 -8.17 15.80
C LEU A 54 -21.29 -6.81 15.19
N TYR A 55 -22.42 -6.21 15.58
CA TYR A 55 -22.81 -4.88 15.12
C TYR A 55 -21.78 -3.81 15.50
N SER A 56 -21.24 -3.86 16.72
CA SER A 56 -20.22 -2.91 17.19
C SER A 56 -18.89 -3.04 16.41
N VAL A 57 -18.48 -4.27 16.11
CA VAL A 57 -17.27 -4.54 15.32
C VAL A 57 -17.46 -4.09 13.87
N LEU A 58 -18.59 -4.41 13.25
CA LEU A 58 -18.90 -3.97 11.88
C LEU A 58 -18.99 -2.45 11.78
N GLY A 59 -19.58 -1.78 12.77
CA GLY A 59 -19.64 -0.32 12.85
C GLY A 59 -18.26 0.33 13.03
N ALA A 60 -17.40 -0.27 13.86
CA ALA A 60 -16.03 0.21 14.03
C ALA A 60 -15.19 0.06 12.75
N VAL A 61 -15.31 -1.08 12.06
CA VAL A 61 -14.58 -1.34 10.81
C VAL A 61 -15.04 -0.41 9.68
N SER A 62 -16.35 -0.24 9.50
CA SER A 62 -16.90 0.68 8.48
C SER A 62 -16.49 2.13 8.75
N GLY A 63 -16.64 2.60 9.99
CA GLY A 63 -16.21 3.96 10.34
C GLY A 63 -14.69 4.17 10.26
N ASN A 64 -13.88 3.12 10.47
CA ASN A 64 -12.43 3.19 10.29
C ASN A 64 -12.05 3.29 8.81
N ALA A 65 -12.71 2.53 7.93
CA ALA A 65 -12.49 2.60 6.49
C ALA A 65 -12.87 3.97 5.91
N GLU A 66 -14.02 4.52 6.30
CA GLU A 66 -14.45 5.86 5.87
C GLU A 66 -13.48 6.94 6.35
N ARG A 67 -13.02 6.87 7.61
CA ARG A 67 -12.02 7.82 8.14
C ARG A 67 -10.66 7.68 7.44
N ALA A 68 -10.22 6.46 7.16
CA ALA A 68 -8.98 6.22 6.44
C ALA A 68 -9.04 6.77 5.01
N GLN A 69 -10.16 6.54 4.30
CA GLN A 69 -10.38 7.10 2.97
C GLN A 69 -10.43 8.63 3.01
N ALA A 70 -11.12 9.22 3.99
CA ALA A 70 -11.14 10.67 4.16
C ALA A 70 -9.73 11.26 4.39
N SER A 71 -8.87 10.58 5.17
CA SER A 71 -7.47 10.99 5.34
C SER A 71 -6.65 10.85 4.06
N VAL A 72 -6.90 9.82 3.24
CA VAL A 72 -6.28 9.70 1.91
C VAL A 72 -6.72 10.86 1.02
N GLU A 73 -8.02 11.12 0.92
CA GLU A 73 -8.56 12.22 0.12
C GLU A 73 -8.05 13.58 0.58
N GLU A 74 -7.95 13.82 1.88
CA GLU A 74 -7.34 15.03 2.45
C GLU A 74 -5.88 15.14 2.01
N ASN A 75 -5.09 14.07 2.18
CA ASN A 75 -3.68 14.05 1.77
C ASN A 75 -3.53 14.24 0.24
N LEU A 76 -4.45 13.72 -0.55
CA LEU A 76 -4.48 13.89 -2.00
C LEU A 76 -5.09 15.22 -2.44
N ALA A 77 -5.77 15.96 -1.58
CA ALA A 77 -6.29 17.29 -1.86
C ALA A 77 -5.30 18.41 -1.48
N ARG A 78 -4.27 18.11 -0.69
CA ARG A 78 -3.23 19.08 -0.30
C ARG A 78 -2.61 19.75 -1.53
N ASP A 79 -2.42 21.06 -1.48
CA ASP A 79 -1.70 21.80 -2.53
C ASP A 79 -0.19 21.63 -2.32
N VAL A 80 0.40 20.63 -2.98
CA VAL A 80 1.82 20.31 -2.91
C VAL A 80 2.37 20.25 -4.33
N SER A 81 3.39 21.07 -4.60
CA SER A 81 4.12 20.99 -5.87
C SER A 81 5.12 19.85 -5.84
N TYR A 82 5.26 19.17 -6.98
CA TYR A 82 6.35 18.22 -7.19
C TYR A 82 7.68 18.96 -7.39
N ASP A 83 7.66 20.09 -8.11
CA ASP A 83 8.85 20.82 -8.55
C ASP A 83 9.90 19.86 -9.13
N LEU A 84 9.49 19.11 -10.16
CA LEU A 84 10.30 18.06 -10.77
C LEU A 84 11.61 18.66 -11.32
N PRO A 85 12.76 18.05 -11.01
CA PRO A 85 14.03 18.49 -11.58
C PRO A 85 14.07 18.14 -13.06
N VAL A 86 14.37 19.12 -13.91
CA VAL A 86 14.54 18.92 -15.36
C VAL A 86 15.90 18.27 -15.61
N LEU A 87 15.92 17.00 -16.00
CA LEU A 87 17.15 16.20 -16.14
C LEU A 87 18.14 16.81 -17.13
N THR A 88 17.64 17.43 -18.21
CA THR A 88 18.49 18.07 -19.21
C THR A 88 19.33 19.22 -18.64
N SER A 89 18.79 19.92 -17.63
CA SER A 89 19.49 21.02 -16.93
C SER A 89 20.57 20.53 -15.97
N LEU A 90 20.43 19.29 -15.49
CA LEU A 90 21.34 18.68 -14.51
C LEU A 90 22.46 17.87 -15.17
N ALA A 91 22.29 17.44 -16.42
CA ALA A 91 23.20 16.52 -17.10
C ALA A 91 24.66 17.00 -17.17
N THR A 92 24.88 18.32 -17.23
CA THR A 92 26.22 18.93 -17.29
C THR A 92 26.81 19.28 -15.93
N LEU A 93 26.05 19.13 -14.85
CA LEU A 93 26.47 19.45 -13.49
C LEU A 93 27.16 18.24 -12.85
N ASP A 94 28.04 18.49 -11.88
CA ASP A 94 28.55 17.45 -10.99
C ASP A 94 27.61 17.21 -9.80
N ASP A 95 27.84 16.13 -9.05
CA ASP A 95 26.94 15.70 -7.98
C ASP A 95 26.78 16.74 -6.86
N ASN A 96 27.84 17.49 -6.55
CA ASN A 96 27.79 18.54 -5.53
C ASN A 96 26.98 19.75 -6.04
N ALA A 97 27.17 20.12 -7.31
CA ALA A 97 26.41 21.21 -7.94
C ALA A 97 24.92 20.87 -8.02
N ILE A 98 24.56 19.62 -8.34
CA ILE A 98 23.16 19.18 -8.34
C ILE A 98 22.57 19.30 -6.92
N ARG A 99 23.25 18.76 -5.90
CA ARG A 99 22.78 18.84 -4.51
C ARG A 99 22.67 20.28 -4.01
N GLN A 100 23.63 21.13 -4.36
CA GLN A 100 23.59 22.55 -4.01
C GLN A 100 22.41 23.26 -4.68
N SER A 101 22.10 22.95 -5.95
CA SER A 101 20.95 23.53 -6.64
C SER A 101 19.62 23.24 -5.93
N PHE A 102 19.47 22.04 -5.36
CA PHE A 102 18.29 21.66 -4.59
C PHE A 102 18.26 22.30 -3.20
N ALA A 103 19.42 22.44 -2.55
CA ALA A 103 19.54 23.16 -1.29
C ALA A 103 19.19 24.65 -1.46
N ASP A 104 19.67 25.28 -2.54
CA ASP A 104 19.39 26.67 -2.89
C ASP A 104 17.90 26.88 -3.24
N ALA A 105 17.27 25.87 -3.85
CA ALA A 105 15.82 25.83 -4.08
C ALA A 105 15.00 25.61 -2.78
N GLY A 106 15.66 25.33 -1.65
CA GLY A 106 15.03 25.13 -0.36
C GLY A 106 14.34 23.77 -0.19
N TYR A 107 14.71 22.77 -1.00
CA TYR A 107 14.11 21.44 -0.91
C TYR A 107 14.54 20.73 0.38
N SER A 108 13.56 20.13 1.05
CA SER A 108 13.85 19.14 2.10
C SER A 108 14.14 17.81 1.43
N THR A 109 15.32 17.25 1.67
CA THR A 109 15.77 16.03 0.98
C THR A 109 16.32 15.00 1.95
N VAL A 110 16.13 13.72 1.63
CA VAL A 110 16.72 12.57 2.31
C VAL A 110 17.70 11.91 1.36
N ASP A 111 18.94 11.72 1.82
CA ASP A 111 19.94 10.95 1.09
C ASP A 111 19.67 9.46 1.30
N LEU A 112 19.44 8.75 0.19
CA LEU A 112 19.17 7.31 0.16
C LEU A 112 20.37 6.54 -0.39
N SER A 113 21.47 7.22 -0.71
CA SER A 113 22.65 6.61 -1.32
C SER A 113 23.30 5.60 -0.38
N THR A 114 23.66 4.44 -0.92
CA THR A 114 24.56 3.52 -0.25
C THR A 114 25.92 3.50 -0.95
N GLN A 115 27.00 3.28 -0.17
CA GLN A 115 28.35 3.19 -0.72
C GLN A 115 28.52 1.97 -1.65
N GLU A 116 27.67 0.95 -1.50
CA GLU A 116 27.63 -0.23 -2.35
C GLU A 116 27.00 0.06 -3.72
N GLU A 117 25.96 0.90 -3.78
CA GLU A 117 25.28 1.28 -5.03
C GLU A 117 26.06 2.30 -5.86
N PHE A 118 26.79 3.22 -5.22
CA PHE A 118 27.54 4.29 -5.90
C PHE A 118 29.04 4.25 -5.56
N PRO A 119 29.77 3.15 -5.87
CA PRO A 119 31.18 2.99 -5.47
C PRO A 119 32.12 3.94 -6.21
N SER A 120 31.72 4.45 -7.37
CA SER A 120 32.52 5.25 -8.30
C SER A 120 31.98 6.65 -8.55
N GLY A 121 31.00 7.09 -7.77
CA GLY A 121 30.30 8.38 -7.94
C GLY A 121 28.83 8.22 -8.33
N GLY A 122 28.06 9.28 -8.17
CA GLY A 122 26.60 9.23 -8.20
C GLY A 122 25.98 9.26 -6.81
N PHE A 123 24.64 9.29 -6.78
CA PHE A 123 23.85 9.31 -5.56
C PHE A 123 22.36 9.03 -5.81
N GLU A 124 21.64 8.75 -4.74
CA GLU A 124 20.18 8.72 -4.69
C GLU A 124 19.66 9.70 -3.64
N LEU A 125 18.74 10.58 -4.05
CA LEU A 125 18.19 11.63 -3.21
C LEU A 125 16.67 11.70 -3.40
N ALA A 126 15.93 11.67 -2.29
CA ALA A 126 14.49 11.88 -2.30
C ALA A 126 14.13 13.28 -1.80
N LYS A 127 13.36 14.04 -2.58
CA LYS A 127 12.72 15.28 -2.13
C LYS A 127 11.44 14.95 -1.37
N LEU A 128 11.27 15.58 -0.22
CA LEU A 128 10.10 15.42 0.63
C LEU A 128 9.04 16.48 0.32
N PRO A 129 7.75 16.14 0.52
CA PRO A 129 6.69 17.13 0.62
C PRO A 129 6.99 18.13 1.76
N SER A 130 6.54 19.37 1.61
CA SER A 130 6.84 20.46 2.55
C SER A 130 6.29 20.25 3.97
N ASP A 131 5.32 19.35 4.12
CA ASP A 131 4.64 19.00 5.37
C ASP A 131 5.06 17.63 5.94
N VAL A 132 6.09 17.01 5.38
CA VAL A 132 6.71 15.78 5.87
C VAL A 132 8.10 16.09 6.39
N SER A 133 8.34 15.79 7.67
CA SER A 133 9.66 15.99 8.27
C SER A 133 10.66 14.92 7.81
N THR A 134 11.94 15.23 7.85
CA THR A 134 13.01 14.26 7.51
C THR A 134 13.03 13.06 8.44
N VAL A 135 12.66 13.24 9.70
CA VAL A 135 12.58 12.17 10.70
C VAL A 135 11.42 11.23 10.37
N ASP A 136 10.23 11.77 10.09
CA ASP A 136 9.06 10.97 9.73
C ASP A 136 9.29 10.23 8.41
N ALA A 137 9.84 10.92 7.40
CA ALA A 137 10.21 10.31 6.14
C ALA A 137 11.22 9.18 6.34
N GLY A 138 12.26 9.38 7.16
CA GLY A 138 13.25 8.36 7.47
C GLY A 138 12.62 7.09 8.06
N LEU A 139 11.63 7.24 8.94
CA LEU A 139 10.87 6.10 9.48
C LEU A 139 10.01 5.42 8.41
N MET A 140 9.33 6.20 7.56
CA MET A 140 8.50 5.68 6.47
C MET A 140 9.33 4.90 5.44
N TYR A 141 10.50 5.42 5.04
CA TYR A 141 11.42 4.72 4.15
C TYR A 141 11.99 3.46 4.80
N ALA A 142 12.33 3.49 6.08
CA ALA A 142 12.83 2.32 6.80
C ALA A 142 11.77 1.21 6.97
N GLN A 143 10.49 1.59 7.11
CA GLN A 143 9.36 0.66 7.11
C GLN A 143 9.11 0.06 5.71
N GLY A 144 9.46 0.79 4.66
CA GLY A 144 9.20 0.45 3.28
C GLY A 144 7.85 0.98 2.81
N ILE A 145 7.84 1.66 1.67
CA ILE A 145 6.65 2.37 1.14
C ILE A 145 5.45 1.43 0.99
N ALA A 146 5.66 0.21 0.47
CA ALA A 146 4.60 -0.77 0.29
C ALA A 146 3.95 -1.26 1.61
N GLN A 147 4.59 -1.01 2.76
CA GLN A 147 4.06 -1.38 4.08
C GLN A 147 3.36 -0.22 4.79
N LEU A 148 3.31 0.96 4.17
CA LEU A 148 2.63 2.13 4.74
C LEU A 148 1.11 1.98 4.62
N SER A 149 0.39 2.70 5.49
CA SER A 149 -1.04 2.91 5.28
C SER A 149 -1.26 3.76 4.02
N ALA A 150 -2.42 3.63 3.36
CA ALA A 150 -2.74 4.48 2.21
C ALA A 150 -2.66 5.98 2.54
N ALA A 151 -3.03 6.37 3.76
CA ALA A 151 -2.94 7.76 4.20
C ALA A 151 -1.49 8.23 4.29
N ASP A 152 -0.60 7.45 4.93
CA ASP A 152 0.82 7.80 5.04
C ASP A 152 1.53 7.77 3.68
N ALA A 153 1.19 6.79 2.84
CA ALA A 153 1.70 6.68 1.48
C ALA A 153 1.27 7.89 0.64
N ALA A 154 -0.02 8.27 0.66
CA ALA A 154 -0.51 9.47 -0.02
C ALA A 154 0.16 10.74 0.52
N ARG A 155 0.43 10.79 1.83
CA ARG A 155 1.11 11.92 2.46
C ARG A 155 2.55 12.06 1.97
N LEU A 156 3.30 10.95 1.95
CA LEU A 156 4.70 10.91 1.54
C LEU A 156 4.86 11.07 0.03
N LEU A 157 4.13 10.28 -0.76
CA LEU A 157 4.32 10.16 -2.21
C LEU A 157 3.84 11.39 -2.98
N LYS A 158 2.78 12.06 -2.50
CA LYS A 158 2.28 13.25 -3.19
C LYS A 158 3.23 14.41 -2.99
N GLY A 159 3.88 14.81 -4.08
CA GLY A 159 4.86 15.89 -4.10
C GLY A 159 6.29 15.46 -3.75
N SER A 160 6.53 14.16 -3.54
CA SER A 160 7.88 13.62 -3.46
C SER A 160 8.36 13.14 -4.83
N TRP A 161 9.67 13.13 -5.00
CA TRP A 161 10.32 12.43 -6.10
C TRP A 161 11.68 11.92 -5.62
N THR A 162 12.18 10.88 -6.26
CA THR A 162 13.52 10.34 -6.03
C THR A 162 14.34 10.52 -7.29
N LEU A 163 15.46 11.23 -7.17
CA LEU A 163 16.47 11.35 -8.21
C LEU A 163 17.60 10.38 -7.92
N THR A 164 17.93 9.55 -8.90
CA THR A 164 19.15 8.77 -8.93
C THR A 164 20.07 9.31 -10.01
N VAL A 165 21.34 9.48 -9.68
CA VAL A 165 22.42 9.83 -10.60
C VAL A 165 23.47 8.74 -10.49
N ASP A 166 23.76 8.07 -11.59
CA ASP A 166 24.83 7.08 -11.70
C ASP A 166 25.82 7.54 -12.77
N ARG A 167 27.12 7.46 -12.45
CA ARG A 167 28.25 7.85 -13.30
C ARG A 167 29.33 6.77 -13.37
N SER A 168 29.02 5.54 -12.96
CA SER A 168 29.97 4.43 -12.91
C SER A 168 30.56 4.08 -14.28
N GLU A 169 29.74 4.10 -15.34
CA GLU A 169 30.17 3.88 -16.73
C GLU A 169 29.91 5.11 -17.60
N THR A 170 28.62 5.42 -17.82
CA THR A 170 28.14 6.63 -18.49
C THR A 170 27.11 7.33 -17.61
N LEU A 171 26.76 8.58 -17.92
CA LEU A 171 25.75 9.29 -17.15
C LEU A 171 24.39 8.61 -17.33
N ASN A 172 23.80 8.20 -16.22
CA ASN A 172 22.43 7.71 -16.14
C ASN A 172 21.71 8.45 -15.01
N MET A 173 20.70 9.24 -15.37
CA MET A 173 19.87 9.95 -14.43
C MET A 173 18.44 9.43 -14.49
N ASN A 174 17.81 9.27 -13.34
CA ASN A 174 16.44 8.78 -13.25
C ASN A 174 15.65 9.53 -12.17
N VAL A 175 14.55 10.16 -12.54
CA VAL A 175 13.58 10.77 -11.62
C VAL A 175 12.36 9.87 -11.54
N ARG A 176 11.99 9.48 -10.32
CA ARG A 176 10.85 8.59 -10.05
C ARG A 176 9.87 9.28 -9.10
N TYR A 177 8.58 9.26 -9.42
CA TYR A 177 7.54 9.86 -8.58
C TYR A 177 6.18 9.18 -8.79
N ALA A 178 5.26 9.39 -7.84
CA ALA A 178 3.88 8.97 -7.99
C ALA A 178 3.02 10.16 -8.43
N ASP A 179 2.31 10.02 -9.54
CA ASP A 179 1.36 10.99 -10.06
C ASP A 179 -0.07 10.60 -9.68
N PHE A 180 -0.74 11.47 -8.92
CA PHE A 180 -2.14 11.31 -8.52
C PHE A 180 -3.11 12.16 -9.36
N SER A 181 -2.60 12.92 -10.33
CA SER A 181 -3.33 13.98 -11.03
C SER A 181 -3.66 13.68 -12.49
N SER A 182 -2.78 12.96 -13.21
CA SER A 182 -2.98 12.69 -14.65
C SER A 182 -4.16 11.76 -14.96
N GLY A 183 -4.59 10.95 -13.99
CA GLY A 183 -5.79 10.09 -14.11
C GLY A 183 -5.65 8.86 -15.02
N SER A 184 -4.57 8.75 -15.80
CA SER A 184 -4.23 7.58 -16.62
C SER A 184 -2.74 7.52 -16.89
N VAL A 185 -2.25 6.32 -17.22
CA VAL A 185 -0.83 6.07 -17.52
C VAL A 185 -0.38 6.87 -18.75
N ASP A 186 -1.15 6.87 -19.84
CA ASP A 186 -0.82 7.64 -21.05
C ASP A 186 -0.71 9.13 -20.78
N ALA A 187 -1.66 9.70 -20.02
CA ALA A 187 -1.63 11.11 -19.67
C ALA A 187 -0.41 11.47 -18.81
N ALA A 188 -0.01 10.59 -17.90
CA ALA A 188 1.17 10.79 -17.06
C ALA A 188 2.46 10.79 -17.88
N VAL A 189 2.59 9.89 -18.88
CA VAL A 189 3.72 9.89 -19.82
C VAL A 189 3.78 11.21 -20.58
N GLN A 190 2.66 11.66 -21.16
CA GLN A 190 2.61 12.91 -21.92
C GLN A 190 2.93 14.14 -21.06
N ALA A 191 2.42 14.17 -19.81
CA ALA A 191 2.71 15.24 -18.87
C ALA A 191 4.20 15.30 -18.50
N ALA A 192 4.84 14.15 -18.25
CA ALA A 192 6.26 14.08 -17.94
C ALA A 192 7.16 14.46 -19.14
N VAL A 193 6.80 14.01 -20.36
CA VAL A 193 7.49 14.43 -21.60
C VAL A 193 7.44 15.95 -21.75
N ALA A 194 6.26 16.55 -21.53
CA ALA A 194 6.08 18.00 -21.59
C ALA A 194 6.83 18.75 -20.48
N ALA A 195 6.86 18.20 -19.26
CA ALA A 195 7.54 18.81 -18.11
C ALA A 195 9.06 18.89 -18.29
N GLU A 196 9.67 17.88 -18.91
CA GLU A 196 11.09 17.86 -19.27
C GLU A 196 11.41 18.70 -20.52
N GLY A 197 10.39 19.06 -21.29
CA GLY A 197 10.56 19.75 -22.57
C GLY A 197 11.15 18.85 -23.67
N PHE A 198 10.95 17.53 -23.58
CA PHE A 198 11.37 16.61 -24.63
C PHE A 198 10.53 16.82 -25.90
N ASP A 199 11.18 16.72 -27.05
CA ASP A 199 10.52 16.85 -28.34
C ASP A 199 9.97 15.49 -28.81
N PRO A 200 8.64 15.31 -28.89
CA PRO A 200 8.03 14.06 -29.36
C PRO A 200 8.41 13.72 -30.80
N ALA A 201 8.89 14.68 -31.61
CA ALA A 201 9.34 14.41 -32.97
C ALA A 201 10.64 13.57 -33.02
N THR A 202 11.36 13.47 -31.90
CA THR A 202 12.57 12.63 -31.78
C THR A 202 12.25 11.16 -31.47
N VAL A 203 10.99 10.84 -31.20
CA VAL A 203 10.51 9.48 -30.94
C VAL A 203 10.53 8.68 -32.25
N GLN A 204 11.22 7.56 -32.25
CA GLN A 204 11.28 6.64 -33.40
C GLN A 204 10.01 5.78 -33.48
N GLU A 205 9.83 5.02 -34.57
CA GLU A 205 8.64 4.18 -34.80
C GLU A 205 8.36 3.20 -33.63
N ASP A 206 9.41 2.61 -33.07
CA ASP A 206 9.34 1.71 -31.89
C ASP A 206 9.65 2.44 -30.56
N GLY A 207 9.72 3.78 -30.60
CA GLY A 207 10.06 4.62 -29.45
C GLY A 207 8.91 4.82 -28.47
N GLN A 208 7.75 4.21 -28.69
CA GLN A 208 6.59 4.32 -27.80
C GLN A 208 5.78 3.02 -27.80
N GLY A 209 5.13 2.71 -26.68
CA GLY A 209 4.29 1.53 -26.56
C GLY A 209 4.27 0.99 -25.13
N VAL A 210 3.95 -0.30 -25.00
CA VAL A 210 3.99 -1.01 -23.73
C VAL A 210 5.16 -2.00 -23.77
N ASP A 211 6.04 -1.96 -22.77
CA ASP A 211 7.17 -2.87 -22.68
C ASP A 211 6.80 -4.26 -22.11
N GLU A 212 7.77 -5.17 -22.06
CA GLU A 212 7.56 -6.57 -21.62
C GLU A 212 7.09 -6.69 -20.17
N VAL A 213 7.31 -5.66 -19.35
CA VAL A 213 6.92 -5.63 -17.94
C VAL A 213 5.66 -4.79 -17.71
N GLY A 214 5.02 -4.31 -18.79
CA GLY A 214 3.73 -3.61 -18.73
C GLY A 214 3.80 -2.10 -18.58
N ASN A 215 4.99 -1.48 -18.63
CA ASN A 215 5.08 -0.02 -18.59
C ASN A 215 4.68 0.56 -19.94
N THR A 216 3.82 1.56 -19.92
CA THR A 216 3.64 2.43 -21.09
C THR A 216 4.80 3.40 -21.13
N PHE A 217 5.46 3.56 -22.27
CA PHE A 217 6.65 4.39 -22.39
C PHE A 217 6.68 5.20 -23.67
N MET A 218 7.49 6.25 -23.64
CA MET A 218 7.92 7.05 -24.77
C MET A 218 9.42 7.34 -24.63
N ALA A 219 10.17 7.25 -25.71
CA ALA A 219 11.61 7.40 -25.74
C ALA A 219 12.07 8.09 -27.02
N GLY A 220 13.11 8.89 -26.90
CA GLY A 220 13.69 9.65 -28.01
C GLY A 220 15.08 10.15 -27.67
N THR A 221 15.52 11.19 -28.35
CA THR A 221 16.84 11.77 -28.16
C THR A 221 16.75 13.26 -27.85
N VAL A 222 17.73 13.79 -27.12
CA VAL A 222 17.84 15.23 -26.84
C VAL A 222 19.31 15.65 -26.92
N GLY A 223 19.55 16.80 -27.55
CA GLY A 223 20.88 17.41 -27.58
C GLY A 223 21.11 18.24 -26.32
N ILE A 224 22.22 18.00 -25.61
CA ILE A 224 22.63 18.77 -24.44
C ILE A 224 24.11 19.12 -24.60
N GLY A 225 24.39 20.41 -24.79
CA GLY A 225 25.74 20.85 -25.19
C GLY A 225 26.14 20.22 -26.53
N ASP A 226 27.32 19.60 -26.58
CA ASP A 226 27.86 18.93 -27.77
C ASP A 226 27.55 17.43 -27.82
N ALA A 227 26.77 16.90 -26.86
CA ALA A 227 26.42 15.49 -26.76
C ALA A 227 24.93 15.22 -27.02
N THR A 228 24.64 14.04 -27.54
CA THR A 228 23.26 13.55 -27.71
C THR A 228 22.98 12.51 -26.65
N TYR A 229 21.88 12.71 -25.93
CA TYR A 229 21.40 11.82 -24.89
C TYR A 229 20.15 11.09 -25.39
N THR A 230 19.92 9.90 -24.83
CA THR A 230 18.66 9.19 -24.97
C THR A 230 17.80 9.50 -23.75
N TRP A 231 16.54 9.85 -23.97
CA TRP A 231 15.55 9.99 -22.90
C TRP A 231 14.48 8.92 -23.02
N ARG A 232 13.94 8.50 -21.87
CA ARG A 232 12.78 7.60 -21.79
C ARG A 232 11.91 8.02 -20.62
N VAL A 233 10.64 8.26 -20.91
CA VAL A 233 9.59 8.40 -19.92
C VAL A 233 8.79 7.11 -19.91
N SER A 234 8.58 6.52 -18.74
CA SER A 234 7.80 5.31 -18.56
C SER A 234 6.86 5.46 -17.39
N ALA A 235 5.66 4.91 -17.51
CA ALA A 235 4.67 4.93 -16.46
C ALA A 235 3.90 3.60 -16.37
N ILE A 236 3.43 3.29 -15.16
CA ILE A 236 2.61 2.12 -14.86
C ILE A 236 1.67 2.44 -13.69
N ALA A 237 0.59 1.68 -13.50
CA ALA A 237 -0.25 1.85 -12.32
C ALA A 237 0.58 1.74 -11.03
N LEU A 238 0.33 2.63 -10.07
CA LEU A 238 1.12 2.70 -8.83
C LEU A 238 1.07 1.37 -8.07
N SER A 239 -0.06 0.64 -8.14
CA SER A 239 -0.27 -0.67 -7.52
C SER A 239 0.69 -1.76 -8.02
N GLU A 240 1.21 -1.64 -9.24
CA GLU A 240 2.20 -2.60 -9.78
C GLU A 240 3.58 -2.42 -9.14
N VAL A 241 3.83 -1.26 -8.53
CA VAL A 241 5.09 -0.94 -7.84
C VAL A 241 4.92 -1.03 -6.32
N TYR A 242 3.85 -0.43 -5.81
CA TYR A 242 3.48 -0.44 -4.40
C TYR A 242 2.03 -0.89 -4.25
N ASP A 243 1.84 -2.16 -3.86
CA ASP A 243 0.52 -2.74 -3.59
C ASP A 243 -0.05 -2.24 -2.25
N ILE A 244 -0.49 -0.97 -2.24
CA ILE A 244 -1.04 -0.28 -1.07
C ILE A 244 -2.55 -0.13 -1.22
N SER A 245 -3.28 -0.97 -0.50
CA SER A 245 -4.74 -0.94 -0.50
C SER A 245 -5.29 0.38 0.02
N GLY A 246 -6.19 1.01 -0.75
CA GLY A 246 -6.87 2.26 -0.40
C GLY A 246 -6.33 3.51 -1.10
N LEU A 247 -5.27 3.39 -1.90
CA LEU A 247 -4.89 4.44 -2.86
C LEU A 247 -5.81 4.39 -4.10
N PRO A 248 -5.97 5.51 -4.83
CA PRO A 248 -6.77 5.53 -6.05
C PRO A 248 -6.17 4.63 -7.14
N ASP A 249 -7.01 3.87 -7.83
CA ASP A 249 -6.60 3.04 -8.99
C ASP A 249 -6.03 3.88 -10.15
N SER A 250 -6.35 5.18 -10.16
CA SER A 250 -5.83 6.14 -11.14
C SER A 250 -4.44 6.69 -10.79
N ALA A 251 -3.86 6.30 -9.65
CA ALA A 251 -2.50 6.70 -9.28
C ALA A 251 -1.48 5.98 -10.16
N VAL A 252 -0.48 6.73 -10.64
CA VAL A 252 0.49 6.26 -11.62
C VAL A 252 1.90 6.41 -11.05
N TYR A 253 2.73 5.40 -11.20
CA TYR A 253 4.16 5.50 -10.98
C TYR A 253 4.84 5.95 -12.27
N VAL A 254 5.61 7.04 -12.21
CA VAL A 254 6.29 7.63 -13.36
C VAL A 254 7.79 7.61 -13.13
N GLY A 255 8.52 7.19 -14.16
CA GLY A 255 9.98 7.24 -14.25
C GLY A 255 10.41 8.04 -15.48
N ILE A 256 11.32 8.98 -15.28
CA ILE A 256 11.95 9.78 -16.33
C ILE A 256 13.44 9.47 -16.31
N ARG A 257 13.96 8.94 -17.40
CA ARG A 257 15.37 8.54 -17.52
C ARG A 257 16.07 9.34 -18.62
N LEU A 258 17.29 9.76 -18.33
CA LEU A 258 18.22 10.37 -19.28
C LEU A 258 19.54 9.58 -19.24
N THR A 259 20.07 9.20 -20.40
CA THR A 259 21.30 8.41 -20.51
C THR A 259 22.19 8.94 -21.62
N ALA A 260 23.49 9.02 -21.32
CA ALA A 260 24.55 9.41 -22.27
C ALA A 260 24.98 8.24 -23.17
#